data_AF-A0A5Q4H4G6-F1
#
_entry.id   AF-A0A5Q4H4G6-F1
#
_cell.length_a   1.000
_cell.length_b   1.000
_cell.length_c   1.000
_cell.angle_alpha   90.00
_cell.angle_beta   90.00
_cell.angle_gamma   90.00
#
_symmetry.space_group_name_H-M   'P 1'
#
loop_
_entity.id
_entity.type
_entity.pdbx_description
1 polymer ?
#
loop_
_entity_poly.entity_id
_entity_poly.type
_entity_poly.pdbx_seq_one_letter_code
_entity_poly.pdbx_strand_id
1 'polypeptide(L)'
;MVAVGAKWLNFGYLPIRPQLYLIVIVAVVGALVGLSLRRSRIAVISVVGLSVVLFAWGASTGITDDLDEAARATGLYLLENSEDIPRGDEAFALLLERAFVYAEDNSHGTDPVFPNQAAILALGVLLGDDQVARVGRREVDLDRREQRAALRRRVTVHGRNDLSKHFWVSAALTVLSDERRALTVGLAKELKDSTPGGSGFSFVDMAANKAGIRFAVVATRDAASARSMQMRIIHDAHQLNFAPDISGLPEGISDDEFRTVYGGLGGTNTRAILAEIDRRIRALEDLR
;
A
#
# COMPACT_ATOMS: atom_id res chain seq x y z
N MET A 1 -17.51 -14.92 -25.20
CA MET A 1 -18.42 -14.48 -24.11
C MET A 1 -18.00 -13.14 -23.49
N VAL A 2 -16.72 -12.89 -23.17
CA VAL A 2 -16.26 -11.61 -22.57
C VAL A 2 -16.33 -10.41 -23.53
N ALA A 3 -16.17 -10.61 -24.84
CA ALA A 3 -16.17 -9.52 -25.83
C ALA A 3 -17.55 -8.85 -26.05
N VAL A 4 -18.66 -9.50 -25.67
CA VAL A 4 -20.02 -8.95 -25.88
C VAL A 4 -20.41 -7.98 -24.75
N GLY A 5 -19.86 -8.15 -23.54
CA GLY A 5 -20.11 -7.24 -22.40
C GLY A 5 -19.48 -5.85 -22.56
N ALA A 6 -18.38 -5.73 -23.32
CA ALA A 6 -17.71 -4.46 -23.55
C ALA A 6 -18.51 -3.48 -24.42
N LYS A 7 -19.50 -3.97 -25.20
CA LYS A 7 -20.35 -3.13 -26.05
C LYS A 7 -21.47 -2.42 -25.30
N TRP A 8 -21.74 -2.81 -24.04
CA TRP A 8 -22.79 -2.23 -23.20
C TRP A 8 -22.29 -1.08 -22.30
N LEU A 9 -20.98 -0.90 -22.19
CA LEU A 9 -20.39 0.25 -21.52
C LEU A 9 -20.24 1.40 -22.52
N ASN A 10 -21.34 2.14 -22.72
CA ASN A 10 -21.32 3.41 -23.44
C ASN A 10 -20.58 4.46 -22.58
N PHE A 11 -19.26 4.50 -22.66
CA PHE A 11 -18.44 5.53 -22.01
C PHE A 11 -18.48 6.83 -22.83
N GLY A 12 -19.58 7.57 -22.73
CA GLY A 12 -19.80 8.85 -23.42
C GLY A 12 -18.81 9.98 -23.07
N TYR A 13 -17.73 9.71 -22.32
CA TYR A 13 -16.81 10.70 -21.77
C TYR A 13 -15.31 10.37 -21.96
N LEU A 14 -14.94 9.30 -22.66
CA LEU A 14 -13.52 8.99 -22.92
C LEU A 14 -13.18 9.19 -24.40
N PRO A 15 -12.06 9.85 -24.74
CA PRO A 15 -11.58 9.93 -26.12
C PRO A 15 -11.33 8.54 -26.71
N ILE A 16 -11.47 8.40 -28.03
CA ILE A 16 -11.49 7.11 -28.76
C ILE A 16 -10.20 6.29 -28.53
N ARG A 17 -9.04 6.96 -28.41
CA ARG A 17 -7.74 6.30 -28.25
C ARG A 17 -7.62 5.47 -26.96
N PRO A 18 -7.86 6.00 -25.75
CA PRO A 18 -7.82 5.21 -24.52
C PRO A 18 -8.86 4.07 -24.46
N GLN A 19 -10.02 4.23 -25.11
CA GLN A 19 -11.00 3.13 -25.22
C GLN A 19 -10.45 1.96 -26.05
N LEU A 20 -9.78 2.25 -27.16
CA LEU A 20 -9.15 1.23 -28.00
C LEU A 20 -8.00 0.51 -27.25
N TYR A 21 -7.18 1.24 -26.50
CA TYR A 21 -6.14 0.63 -25.65
C TYR A 21 -6.73 -0.32 -24.61
N LEU A 22 -7.79 0.09 -23.91
CA LEU A 22 -8.48 -0.75 -22.93
C LEU A 22 -9.05 -2.03 -23.56
N ILE A 23 -9.70 -1.91 -24.73
CA ILE A 23 -10.27 -3.06 -25.45
C ILE A 23 -9.18 -4.04 -25.86
N VAL A 24 -8.06 -3.54 -26.38
CA VAL A 24 -6.93 -4.39 -26.79
C VAL A 24 -6.29 -5.07 -25.59
N ILE A 25 -6.07 -4.35 -24.48
CA ILE A 25 -5.53 -4.92 -23.25
C ILE A 25 -6.46 -6.00 -22.68
N VAL A 26 -7.77 -5.73 -22.58
CA VAL A 26 -8.75 -6.70 -22.09
C VAL A 26 -8.83 -7.93 -23.00
N ALA A 27 -8.73 -7.74 -24.32
CA ALA A 27 -8.72 -8.84 -25.29
C ALA A 27 -7.45 -9.70 -25.18
N VAL A 28 -6.28 -9.08 -25.03
CA VAL A 28 -4.99 -9.78 -24.88
C VAL A 28 -4.93 -10.51 -23.55
N VAL A 29 -5.33 -9.87 -22.45
CA VAL A 29 -5.39 -10.49 -21.11
C VAL A 29 -6.41 -11.63 -21.11
N GLY A 30 -7.59 -11.44 -21.71
CA GLY A 30 -8.61 -12.49 -21.84
C GLY A 30 -8.12 -13.69 -22.67
N ALA A 31 -7.37 -13.45 -23.74
CA ALA A 31 -6.78 -14.49 -24.57
C ALA A 31 -5.67 -15.24 -23.80
N LEU A 32 -4.80 -14.54 -23.08
CA LEU A 32 -3.73 -15.13 -22.27
C LEU A 32 -4.28 -15.93 -21.07
N VAL A 33 -5.36 -15.47 -20.44
CA VAL A 33 -6.09 -16.22 -19.41
C VAL A 33 -6.73 -17.48 -20.01
N GLY A 34 -7.38 -17.36 -21.18
CA GLY A 34 -7.96 -18.50 -21.90
C GLY A 34 -6.93 -19.56 -22.32
N LEU A 35 -5.73 -19.13 -22.73
CA LEU A 35 -4.61 -20.00 -23.07
C LEU A 35 -3.95 -20.62 -21.82
N SER A 36 -3.88 -19.87 -20.72
CA SER A 36 -3.26 -20.33 -19.46
C SER A 36 -4.15 -21.33 -18.69
N LEU A 37 -5.48 -21.23 -18.82
CA LEU A 37 -6.45 -22.19 -18.30
C LEU A 37 -6.25 -23.62 -18.85
N ARG A 38 -5.62 -23.77 -20.03
CA ARG A 38 -5.33 -25.07 -20.64
C ARG A 38 -4.04 -25.73 -20.15
N ARG A 39 -3.16 -25.02 -19.45
CA ARG A 39 -1.79 -25.51 -19.19
C ARG A 39 -1.41 -25.59 -17.71
N SER A 40 -1.81 -24.63 -16.87
CA SER A 40 -1.60 -24.68 -15.41
C SER A 40 -2.33 -23.53 -14.70
N ARG A 41 -2.93 -23.81 -13.55
CA ARG A 41 -3.61 -22.80 -12.69
C ARG A 41 -2.65 -21.71 -12.19
N ILE A 42 -1.36 -22.04 -12.04
CA ILE A 42 -0.28 -21.11 -11.65
C ILE A 42 -0.05 -20.04 -12.73
N ALA A 43 -0.17 -20.41 -14.01
CA ALA A 43 0.04 -19.49 -15.12
C ALA A 43 -1.07 -18.44 -15.22
N VAL A 44 -2.31 -18.79 -14.87
CA VAL A 44 -3.45 -17.86 -14.87
C VAL A 44 -3.28 -16.79 -13.79
N ILE A 45 -2.94 -17.17 -12.56
CA ILE A 45 -2.71 -16.23 -11.46
C ILE A 45 -1.49 -15.36 -11.74
N SER A 46 -0.42 -15.93 -12.30
CA SER A 46 0.77 -15.19 -12.71
C SER A 46 0.45 -14.17 -13.80
N VAL A 47 -0.35 -14.52 -14.81
CA VAL A 47 -0.75 -13.62 -15.89
C VAL A 47 -1.70 -12.53 -15.37
N VAL A 48 -2.66 -12.85 -14.49
CA VAL A 48 -3.56 -11.85 -13.91
C VAL A 48 -2.80 -10.91 -12.98
N GLY A 49 -1.94 -11.45 -12.10
CA GLY A 49 -1.07 -10.65 -11.25
C GLY A 49 -0.12 -9.76 -12.06
N LEU A 50 0.53 -10.31 -13.08
CA LEU A 50 1.41 -9.54 -13.98
C LEU A 50 0.63 -8.49 -14.78
N SER A 51 -0.59 -8.80 -15.24
CA SER A 51 -1.42 -7.86 -16.00
C SER A 51 -1.98 -6.75 -15.12
N VAL A 52 -2.33 -7.05 -13.86
CA VAL A 52 -2.76 -6.06 -12.86
C VAL A 52 -1.58 -5.17 -12.46
N VAL A 53 -0.39 -5.75 -12.26
CA VAL A 53 0.85 -5.00 -12.01
C VAL A 53 1.19 -4.11 -13.22
N LEU A 54 1.12 -4.63 -14.45
CA LEU A 54 1.40 -3.87 -15.67
C LEU A 54 0.33 -2.79 -15.95
N PHE A 55 -0.94 -3.05 -15.66
CA PHE A 55 -2.04 -2.09 -15.85
C PHE A 55 -2.04 -0.99 -14.78
N ALA A 56 -1.68 -1.31 -13.54
CA ALA A 56 -1.44 -0.31 -12.50
C ALA A 56 -0.25 0.60 -12.82
N TRP A 57 0.70 0.13 -13.65
CA TRP A 57 2.00 0.76 -13.88
C TRP A 57 2.20 1.35 -15.28
N GLY A 58 1.22 1.19 -16.18
CA GLY A 58 1.28 1.68 -17.57
C GLY A 58 1.03 3.18 -17.76
N ALA A 59 0.69 3.92 -16.70
CA ALA A 59 0.58 5.37 -16.71
C ALA A 59 1.69 5.96 -15.83
N SER A 60 2.50 6.85 -16.38
CA SER A 60 3.62 7.50 -15.70
C SER A 60 3.19 8.18 -14.40
N THR A 61 3.48 7.56 -13.26
CA THR A 61 3.46 8.20 -11.95
C THR A 61 4.83 8.86 -11.76
N GLY A 62 5.04 10.01 -12.39
CA GLY A 62 6.28 10.76 -12.24
C GLY A 62 6.31 11.42 -10.87
N ILE A 63 7.05 10.86 -9.91
CA ILE A 63 7.46 11.59 -8.71
C ILE A 63 8.26 12.81 -9.21
N THR A 64 7.98 14.01 -8.70
CA THR A 64 8.80 15.17 -9.01
C THR A 64 10.21 14.97 -8.43
N ASP A 65 11.24 15.51 -9.07
CA ASP A 65 12.61 15.39 -8.57
C ASP A 65 12.71 15.93 -7.12
N ASP A 66 12.00 17.02 -6.82
CA ASP A 66 11.93 17.61 -5.47
C ASP A 66 11.35 16.64 -4.43
N LEU A 67 10.29 15.90 -4.77
CA LEU A 67 9.65 14.96 -3.84
C LEU A 67 10.52 13.72 -3.60
N ASP A 68 11.22 13.23 -4.63
CA ASP A 68 12.22 12.16 -4.50
C ASP A 68 13.39 12.63 -3.60
N GLU A 69 13.88 13.85 -3.81
CA GLU A 69 14.95 14.44 -3.00
C GLU A 69 14.53 14.60 -1.53
N ALA A 70 13.35 15.16 -1.27
CA ALA A 70 12.82 15.32 0.09
C ALA A 70 12.59 13.97 0.81
N ALA A 71 12.05 12.97 0.10
CA ALA A 71 11.86 11.63 0.64
C ALA A 71 13.20 10.94 0.95
N ARG A 72 14.22 11.10 0.07
CA ARG A 72 15.57 10.59 0.31
C ARG A 72 16.23 11.25 1.50
N ALA A 73 16.19 12.58 1.58
CA ALA A 73 16.75 13.33 2.70
C ALA A 73 16.13 12.88 4.03
N THR A 74 14.80 12.75 4.07
CA THR A 74 14.07 12.24 5.23
C THR A 74 14.50 10.80 5.57
N GLY A 75 14.59 9.91 4.59
CA GLY A 75 14.99 8.53 4.82
C GLY A 75 16.43 8.37 5.33
N LEU A 76 17.37 9.20 4.82
CA LEU A 76 18.76 9.22 5.27
C LEU A 76 18.87 9.72 6.70
N TYR A 77 18.16 10.82 7.03
CA TYR A 77 18.08 11.36 8.39
C TYR A 77 17.59 10.31 9.38
N LEU A 78 16.51 9.60 9.05
CA LEU A 78 15.95 8.54 9.92
C LEU A 78 16.94 7.39 10.14
N LEU A 79 17.71 7.00 9.11
CA LEU A 79 18.71 5.95 9.24
C LEU A 79 19.91 6.38 10.09
N GLU A 80 20.39 7.61 9.90
CA GLU A 80 21.50 8.18 10.67
C GLU A 80 21.14 8.36 12.15
N ASN A 81 19.86 8.60 12.43
CA ASN A 81 19.33 8.77 13.78
C ASN A 81 18.48 7.57 14.22
N SER A 82 18.92 6.35 13.88
CA SER A 82 18.20 5.10 14.18
C SER A 82 18.71 4.31 15.38
N GLU A 83 19.80 4.76 16.01
CA GLU A 83 20.45 4.02 17.10
C GLU A 83 19.59 3.96 18.36
N ASP A 84 18.87 5.04 18.68
CA ASP A 84 18.04 5.22 19.86
C ASP A 84 16.56 4.82 19.64
N ILE A 85 16.22 4.35 18.43
CA ILE A 85 14.85 3.89 18.14
C ILE A 85 14.56 2.64 18.97
N PRO A 86 13.47 2.63 19.76
CA PRO A 86 13.09 1.50 20.59
C PRO A 86 12.66 0.29 19.73
N ARG A 87 12.15 -0.75 20.36
CA ARG A 87 11.56 -1.90 19.66
C ARG A 87 10.06 -1.91 19.88
N GLY A 88 9.34 -2.53 18.96
CA GLY A 88 7.91 -2.72 19.06
C GLY A 88 7.12 -1.60 18.39
N ASP A 89 5.89 -1.40 18.86
CA ASP A 89 4.94 -0.42 18.31
C ASP A 89 5.38 1.02 18.62
N GLU A 90 6.13 1.23 19.70
CA GLU A 90 6.73 2.54 20.02
C GLU A 90 7.73 2.99 18.94
N ALA A 91 8.45 2.04 18.33
CA ALA A 91 9.37 2.34 17.24
C ALA A 91 8.64 2.85 15.99
N PHE A 92 7.41 2.38 15.75
CA PHE A 92 6.56 2.85 14.67
C PHE A 92 6.15 4.31 14.90
N ALA A 93 5.66 4.62 16.09
CA ALA A 93 5.24 5.98 16.46
C ALA A 93 6.40 6.98 16.39
N LEU A 94 7.55 6.64 16.97
CA LEU A 94 8.72 7.53 16.98
C LEU A 94 9.28 7.78 15.57
N LEU A 95 9.33 6.76 14.72
CA LEU A 95 9.76 6.93 13.32
C LEU A 95 8.79 7.80 12.54
N LEU A 96 7.49 7.60 12.74
CA LEU A 96 6.45 8.43 12.12
C LEU A 96 6.62 9.89 12.51
N GLU A 97 6.75 10.17 13.81
CA GLU A 97 6.98 11.52 14.33
C GLU A 97 8.22 12.16 13.72
N ARG A 98 9.38 11.49 13.83
CA ARG A 98 10.65 12.00 13.30
C ARG A 98 10.59 12.26 11.79
N ALA A 99 9.90 11.41 11.03
CA ALA A 99 9.76 11.57 9.60
C ALA A 99 8.96 12.82 9.26
N PHE A 100 7.83 13.03 9.94
CA PHE A 100 6.95 14.17 9.71
C PHE A 100 7.60 15.49 10.15
N VAL A 101 8.23 15.52 11.33
CA VAL A 101 8.97 16.70 11.82
C VAL A 101 10.09 17.08 10.84
N TYR A 102 10.95 16.12 10.48
CA TYR A 102 12.07 16.40 9.60
C TYR A 102 11.60 16.86 8.20
N ALA A 103 10.60 16.17 7.62
CA ALA A 103 10.11 16.53 6.31
C ALA A 103 9.48 17.93 6.32
N GLU A 104 8.72 18.29 7.36
CA GLU A 104 8.13 19.63 7.50
C GLU A 104 9.20 20.72 7.58
N ASP A 105 10.20 20.56 8.45
CA ASP A 105 11.29 21.53 8.64
C ASP A 105 12.15 21.73 7.38
N ASN A 106 12.27 20.70 6.53
CA ASN A 106 13.20 20.68 5.40
C ASN A 106 12.54 20.76 4.01
N SER A 107 11.21 20.93 3.94
CA SER A 107 10.48 21.06 2.67
C SER A 107 10.24 22.52 2.24
N HIS A 108 10.76 23.50 2.97
CA HIS A 108 10.77 24.94 2.63
C HIS A 108 9.42 25.54 2.15
N GLY A 109 8.28 25.04 2.64
CA GLY A 109 6.98 25.31 2.01
C GLY A 109 5.86 25.76 2.95
N THR A 110 4.91 26.52 2.40
CA THR A 110 3.59 26.81 2.98
C THR A 110 2.58 25.69 2.73
N ASP A 111 2.95 24.70 1.89
CA ASP A 111 2.16 23.51 1.56
C ASP A 111 2.51 22.34 2.48
N PRO A 112 1.61 21.93 3.38
CA PRO A 112 1.80 20.79 4.27
C PRO A 112 1.62 19.43 3.59
N VAL A 113 1.08 19.37 2.36
CA VAL A 113 0.89 18.10 1.65
C VAL A 113 2.22 17.51 1.20
N PHE A 114 3.08 18.35 0.62
CA PHE A 114 4.40 17.95 0.13
C PHE A 114 5.29 17.27 1.19
N PRO A 115 5.54 17.84 2.38
CA PRO A 115 6.34 17.18 3.42
C PRO A 115 5.71 15.87 3.91
N ASN A 116 4.37 15.79 3.99
CA ASN A 116 3.69 14.55 4.36
C ASN A 116 3.91 13.44 3.33
N GLN A 117 3.86 13.77 2.03
CA GLN A 117 4.18 12.84 0.96
C GLN A 117 5.64 12.36 1.08
N ALA A 118 6.59 13.27 1.32
CA ALA A 118 8.00 12.93 1.49
C ALA A 118 8.22 11.97 2.66
N ALA A 119 7.62 12.25 3.82
CA ALA A 119 7.69 11.39 5.01
C ALA A 119 7.11 10.00 4.77
N ILE A 120 5.92 9.91 4.14
CA ILE A 120 5.28 8.62 3.81
C ILE A 120 6.14 7.80 2.86
N LEU A 121 6.71 8.43 1.83
CA LEU A 121 7.58 7.75 0.87
C LEU A 121 8.88 7.26 1.54
N ALA A 122 9.49 8.08 2.39
CA ALA A 122 10.66 7.70 3.17
C ALA A 122 10.38 6.46 4.04
N LEU A 123 9.29 6.47 4.81
CA LEU A 123 8.88 5.35 5.64
C LEU A 123 8.50 4.12 4.79
N GLY A 124 7.87 4.32 3.62
CA GLY A 124 7.60 3.27 2.64
C GLY A 124 8.87 2.57 2.14
N VAL A 125 9.94 3.32 1.90
CA VAL A 125 11.24 2.77 1.49
C VAL A 125 11.95 2.07 2.65
N LEU A 126 11.96 2.68 3.83
CA LEU A 126 12.65 2.17 5.00
C LEU A 126 11.96 0.93 5.58
N LEU A 127 10.64 0.94 5.70
CA LEU A 127 9.86 -0.07 6.41
C LEU A 127 9.09 -1.02 5.48
N GLY A 128 8.92 -0.65 4.21
CA GLY A 128 8.27 -1.50 3.21
C GLY A 128 9.15 -2.60 2.60
N ASP A 129 8.66 -3.22 1.53
CA ASP A 129 9.44 -4.19 0.74
C ASP A 129 10.42 -3.47 -0.21
N ASP A 130 11.51 -4.16 -0.58
CA ASP A 130 12.46 -3.70 -1.59
C ASP A 130 11.82 -3.41 -2.96
N GLN A 131 10.61 -3.93 -3.24
CA GLN A 131 9.86 -3.53 -4.44
C GLN A 131 9.44 -2.04 -4.42
N VAL A 132 9.13 -1.43 -3.27
CA VAL A 132 8.80 0.02 -3.19
C VAL A 132 10.05 0.86 -3.49
N ALA A 133 11.22 0.41 -3.02
CA ALA A 133 12.51 1.02 -3.34
C ALA A 133 12.85 0.97 -4.86
N ARG A 134 12.24 0.04 -5.62
CA ARG A 134 12.40 -0.04 -7.09
C ARG A 134 11.42 0.85 -7.85
N VAL A 135 10.30 1.24 -7.25
CA VAL A 135 9.30 2.13 -7.87
C VAL A 135 9.83 3.57 -8.02
N GLY A 136 10.75 4.00 -7.15
CA GLY A 136 11.42 5.30 -7.25
C GLY A 136 12.52 5.42 -8.32
N ARG A 137 12.72 4.39 -9.18
CA ARG A 137 13.70 4.35 -10.30
C ARG A 137 14.94 5.25 -10.12
N ARG A 138 15.66 5.09 -9.02
CA ARG A 138 17.02 5.62 -8.79
C ARG A 138 17.50 4.84 -7.57
N GLU A 139 18.44 3.94 -7.78
CA GLU A 139 18.90 2.94 -6.80
C GLU A 139 18.92 3.52 -5.38
N VAL A 140 18.04 2.99 -4.52
CA VAL A 140 18.15 3.20 -3.08
C VAL A 140 19.42 2.50 -2.66
N ASP A 141 20.45 3.32 -2.48
CA ASP A 141 21.75 3.08 -1.88
C ASP A 141 21.91 1.66 -1.32
N LEU A 142 22.62 0.81 -2.08
CA LEU A 142 22.87 -0.59 -1.74
C LEU A 142 23.61 -0.70 -0.40
N ASP A 143 24.38 0.33 -0.05
CA ASP A 143 25.28 0.38 1.10
C ASP A 143 24.53 0.42 2.44
N ARG A 144 23.28 0.87 2.47
CA ARG A 144 22.46 0.95 3.70
C ARG A 144 21.41 -0.17 3.83
N ARG A 145 21.49 -1.23 3.01
CA ARG A 145 20.53 -2.36 3.04
C ARG A 145 20.45 -3.04 4.41
N GLU A 146 21.58 -3.27 5.05
CA GLU A 146 21.64 -3.95 6.34
C GLU A 146 21.00 -3.10 7.44
N GLN A 147 21.27 -1.79 7.46
CA GLN A 147 20.66 -0.84 8.40
C GLN A 147 19.14 -0.80 8.24
N ARG A 148 18.63 -0.72 6.99
CA ARG A 148 17.18 -0.80 6.72
C ARG A 148 16.59 -2.12 7.21
N ALA A 149 17.25 -3.24 6.93
CA ALA A 149 16.79 -4.56 7.40
C ALA A 149 16.79 -4.65 8.93
N ALA A 150 17.78 -4.06 9.61
CA ALA A 150 17.82 -3.99 11.06
C ALA A 150 16.69 -3.14 11.63
N LEU A 151 16.39 -1.99 11.02
CA LEU A 151 15.28 -1.12 11.42
C LEU A 151 13.93 -1.82 11.24
N ARG A 152 13.70 -2.45 10.08
CA ARG A 152 12.47 -3.23 9.79
C ARG A 152 12.18 -4.33 10.81
N ARG A 153 13.21 -4.94 11.42
CA ARG A 153 13.05 -5.97 12.45
C ARG A 153 12.65 -5.43 13.82
N ARG A 154 12.85 -4.12 14.06
CA ARG A 154 12.52 -3.46 15.34
C ARG A 154 11.11 -2.90 15.35
N VAL A 155 10.57 -2.55 14.18
CA VAL A 155 9.33 -1.78 14.06
C VAL A 155 8.15 -2.70 13.86
N THR A 156 7.23 -2.70 14.82
CA THR A 156 6.01 -3.50 14.74
C THR A 156 4.75 -2.63 14.70
N VAL A 157 3.65 -3.26 14.28
CA VAL A 157 2.29 -2.80 14.53
C VAL A 157 1.55 -3.99 15.14
N HIS A 158 0.92 -3.81 16.31
CA HIS A 158 0.35 -4.91 17.10
C HIS A 158 1.36 -6.03 17.37
N GLY A 159 2.62 -5.66 17.64
CA GLY A 159 3.72 -6.61 17.89
C GLY A 159 4.19 -7.40 16.66
N ARG A 160 3.70 -7.08 15.45
CA ARG A 160 4.04 -7.74 14.18
C ARG A 160 4.81 -6.83 13.22
N ASN A 161 5.98 -7.27 12.75
CA ASN A 161 6.82 -6.52 11.79
C ASN A 161 6.20 -6.51 10.38
N ASP A 162 5.53 -7.59 9.99
CA ASP A 162 4.83 -7.74 8.72
C ASP A 162 3.71 -6.70 8.58
N LEU A 163 2.95 -6.42 9.64
CA LEU A 163 1.87 -5.42 9.59
C LEU A 163 2.40 -4.00 9.35
N SER A 164 3.51 -3.62 9.98
CA SER A 164 4.20 -2.35 9.70
C SER A 164 4.58 -2.25 8.22
N LYS A 165 5.13 -3.33 7.66
CA LYS A 165 5.47 -3.40 6.23
C LYS A 165 4.23 -3.23 5.33
N HIS A 166 3.15 -3.94 5.61
CA HIS A 166 1.88 -3.84 4.86
C HIS A 166 1.30 -2.43 4.88
N PHE A 167 1.32 -1.80 6.05
CA PHE A 167 0.89 -0.41 6.25
C PHE A 167 1.71 0.55 5.37
N TRP A 168 3.04 0.54 5.51
CA TRP A 168 3.90 1.51 4.84
C TRP A 168 4.01 1.31 3.33
N VAL A 169 3.98 0.07 2.85
CA VAL A 169 3.90 -0.22 1.41
C VAL A 169 2.60 0.37 0.84
N SER A 170 1.47 0.15 1.50
CA SER A 170 0.17 0.60 1.00
C SER A 170 0.02 2.12 1.09
N ALA A 171 0.56 2.76 2.12
CA ALA A 171 0.62 4.21 2.25
C ALA A 171 1.46 4.85 1.14
N ALA A 172 2.68 4.35 0.91
CA ALA A 172 3.56 4.85 -0.15
C ALA A 172 2.97 4.65 -1.54
N LEU A 173 2.38 3.48 -1.83
CA LEU A 173 1.69 3.25 -3.11
C LEU A 173 0.51 4.20 -3.31
N THR A 174 -0.17 4.60 -2.24
CA THR A 174 -1.26 5.58 -2.29
C THR A 174 -0.74 6.96 -2.67
N VAL A 175 0.39 7.40 -2.10
CA VAL A 175 1.05 8.67 -2.47
C VAL A 175 1.52 8.66 -3.93
N LEU A 176 2.06 7.53 -4.40
CA LEU A 176 2.56 7.38 -5.77
C LEU A 176 1.45 7.22 -6.81
N SER A 177 0.24 6.87 -6.39
CA SER A 177 -0.84 6.52 -7.31
C SER A 177 -2.19 6.98 -6.77
N ASP A 178 -3.19 6.10 -6.72
CA ASP A 178 -4.47 6.36 -6.07
C ASP A 178 -4.83 5.21 -5.12
N GLU A 179 -5.76 5.49 -4.21
CA GLU A 179 -6.25 4.53 -3.20
C GLU A 179 -6.69 3.19 -3.84
N ARG A 180 -7.37 3.24 -4.99
CA ARG A 180 -7.90 2.04 -5.65
C ARG A 180 -6.77 1.17 -6.20
N ARG A 181 -5.73 1.77 -6.78
CA ARG A 181 -4.53 1.05 -7.25
C ARG A 181 -3.77 0.44 -6.08
N ALA A 182 -3.54 1.20 -4.99
CA ALA A 182 -2.86 0.69 -3.81
C ALA A 182 -3.58 -0.53 -3.20
N LEU A 183 -4.91 -0.46 -3.03
CA LEU A 183 -5.71 -1.58 -2.54
C LEU A 183 -5.62 -2.80 -3.46
N THR A 184 -5.62 -2.57 -4.79
CA THR A 184 -5.51 -3.65 -5.77
C THR A 184 -4.16 -4.38 -5.66
N VAL A 185 -3.07 -3.65 -5.42
CA VAL A 185 -1.75 -4.25 -5.21
C VAL A 185 -1.72 -5.08 -3.92
N GLY A 186 -2.24 -4.54 -2.81
CA GLY A 186 -2.35 -5.28 -1.55
C GLY A 186 -3.16 -6.56 -1.71
N LEU A 187 -4.31 -6.48 -2.37
CA LEU A 187 -5.17 -7.64 -2.63
C LEU A 187 -4.51 -8.69 -3.53
N ALA A 188 -3.78 -8.25 -4.56
CA ALA A 188 -3.05 -9.16 -5.44
C ALA A 188 -1.93 -9.90 -4.70
N LYS A 189 -1.30 -9.25 -3.70
CA LYS A 189 -0.34 -9.91 -2.81
C LYS A 189 -1.01 -10.99 -1.96
N GLU A 190 -2.12 -10.68 -1.30
CA GLU A 190 -2.84 -11.67 -0.47
C GLU A 190 -3.31 -12.89 -1.28
N LEU A 191 -3.78 -12.66 -2.51
CA LEU A 191 -4.17 -13.75 -3.42
C LEU A 191 -2.97 -14.58 -3.90
N LYS A 192 -1.78 -13.98 -4.00
CA LYS A 192 -0.57 -14.74 -4.31
C LYS A 192 -0.16 -15.57 -3.09
N ASP A 193 -0.25 -15.00 -1.90
CA ASP A 193 0.16 -15.64 -0.65
C ASP A 193 -0.80 -16.79 -0.27
N SER A 194 -2.03 -16.82 -0.78
CA SER A 194 -2.97 -17.96 -0.62
C SER A 194 -2.64 -19.21 -1.46
N THR A 195 -1.68 -19.11 -2.40
CA THR A 195 -1.28 -20.23 -3.27
C THR A 195 -0.38 -21.25 -2.55
N PRO A 196 -0.27 -22.50 -3.02
CA PRO A 196 0.58 -23.51 -2.37
C PRO A 196 2.03 -23.04 -2.19
N GLY A 197 2.52 -23.09 -0.96
CA GLY A 197 3.85 -22.60 -0.58
C GLY A 197 3.89 -21.13 -0.15
N GLY A 198 2.77 -20.41 -0.22
CA GLY A 198 2.58 -19.11 0.42
C GLY A 198 2.05 -19.22 1.85
N SER A 199 1.90 -18.08 2.52
CA SER A 199 1.48 -17.98 3.93
C SER A 199 -0.04 -18.12 4.15
N GLY A 200 -0.85 -18.07 3.10
CA GLY A 200 -2.31 -17.93 3.18
C GLY A 200 -2.78 -16.48 2.97
N PHE A 201 -4.04 -16.30 2.60
CA PHE A 201 -4.72 -15.00 2.57
C PHE A 201 -4.93 -14.51 4.02
N SER A 202 -4.64 -13.23 4.28
CA SER A 202 -4.74 -12.64 5.62
C SER A 202 -5.66 -11.41 5.64
N PHE A 203 -6.77 -11.50 6.37
CA PHE A 203 -7.59 -10.31 6.65
C PHE A 203 -6.90 -9.37 7.64
N VAL A 204 -5.95 -9.87 8.44
CA VAL A 204 -5.09 -9.05 9.29
C VAL A 204 -4.19 -8.15 8.43
N ASP A 205 -3.59 -8.71 7.37
CA ASP A 205 -2.73 -7.96 6.44
C ASP A 205 -3.58 -6.95 5.64
N MET A 206 -4.81 -7.32 5.28
CA MET A 206 -5.77 -6.39 4.66
C MET A 206 -6.16 -5.23 5.59
N ALA A 207 -6.22 -5.45 6.90
CA ALA A 207 -6.47 -4.39 7.87
C ALA A 207 -5.30 -3.40 7.90
N ALA A 208 -4.06 -3.88 7.92
CA ALA A 208 -2.87 -3.04 7.84
C ALA A 208 -2.77 -2.29 6.49
N ASN A 209 -3.06 -2.97 5.37
CA ASN A 209 -3.08 -2.36 4.04
C ASN A 209 -4.09 -1.20 3.98
N LYS A 210 -5.34 -1.43 4.39
CA LYS A 210 -6.40 -0.41 4.39
C LYS A 210 -6.11 0.74 5.34
N ALA A 211 -5.51 0.47 6.49
CA ALA A 211 -5.08 1.49 7.44
C ALA A 211 -4.00 2.41 6.84
N GLY A 212 -2.98 1.84 6.19
CA GLY A 212 -1.94 2.60 5.50
C GLY A 212 -2.47 3.46 4.35
N ILE A 213 -3.42 2.92 3.56
CA ILE A 213 -4.13 3.68 2.52
C ILE A 213 -4.88 4.86 3.13
N ARG A 214 -5.68 4.61 4.18
CA ARG A 214 -6.46 5.66 4.84
C ARG A 214 -5.56 6.74 5.43
N PHE A 215 -4.46 6.34 6.06
CA PHE A 215 -3.45 7.26 6.58
C PHE A 215 -2.93 8.19 5.49
N ALA A 216 -2.46 7.63 4.36
CA ALA A 216 -1.96 8.44 3.25
C ALA A 216 -3.02 9.39 2.69
N VAL A 217 -4.26 8.90 2.49
CA VAL A 217 -5.37 9.74 2.03
C VAL A 217 -5.60 10.92 2.97
N VAL A 218 -5.71 10.69 4.29
CA VAL A 218 -5.96 11.77 5.26
C VAL A 218 -4.77 12.71 5.36
N ALA A 219 -3.54 12.19 5.33
CA ALA A 219 -2.32 12.99 5.44
C ALA A 219 -2.06 13.88 4.21
N THR A 220 -2.60 13.53 3.03
CA THR A 220 -2.25 14.22 1.77
C THR A 220 -3.45 14.73 0.97
N ARG A 221 -4.68 14.68 1.50
CA ARG A 221 -5.90 15.08 0.78
C ARG A 221 -5.88 16.55 0.34
N ASP A 222 -5.60 17.43 1.29
CA ASP A 222 -5.62 18.87 1.16
C ASP A 222 -4.81 19.51 2.29
N ALA A 223 -4.52 20.82 2.18
CA ALA A 223 -3.66 21.52 3.13
C ALA A 223 -4.20 21.52 4.57
N ALA A 224 -5.53 21.57 4.76
CA ALA A 224 -6.12 21.57 6.10
C ALA A 224 -5.97 20.20 6.76
N SER A 225 -6.27 19.13 6.01
CA SER A 225 -6.13 17.74 6.45
C SER A 225 -4.68 17.40 6.76
N ALA A 226 -3.75 17.81 5.90
CA ALA A 226 -2.32 17.58 6.05
C ALA A 226 -1.74 18.27 7.31
N ARG A 227 -2.08 19.55 7.55
CA ARG A 227 -1.70 20.26 8.80
C ARG A 227 -2.31 19.61 10.03
N SER A 228 -3.58 19.21 9.96
CA SER A 228 -4.24 18.55 11.08
C SER A 228 -3.53 17.24 11.44
N MET A 229 -3.07 16.48 10.43
CA MET A 229 -2.30 15.26 10.63
C MET A 229 -0.92 15.54 11.23
N GLN A 230 -0.18 16.54 10.73
CA GLN A 230 1.10 16.97 11.27
C GLN A 230 0.98 17.34 12.76
N MET A 231 0.02 18.19 13.10
CA MET A 231 -0.21 18.61 14.48
C MET A 231 -0.50 17.43 15.42
N ARG A 232 -1.32 16.46 14.99
CA ARG A 232 -1.58 15.26 15.78
C ARG A 232 -0.31 14.44 16.01
N ILE A 233 0.43 14.18 14.94
CA ILE A 233 1.66 13.38 14.99
C ILE A 233 2.72 14.06 15.88
N ILE A 234 2.96 15.35 15.71
CA ILE A 234 4.01 16.09 16.42
C ILE A 234 3.70 16.20 17.93
N HIS A 235 2.43 16.29 18.31
CA HIS A 235 2.08 16.44 19.72
C HIS A 235 1.90 15.12 20.46
N ASP A 236 1.38 14.08 19.80
CA ASP A 236 0.87 12.90 20.50
C ASP A 236 1.16 11.56 19.80
N ALA A 237 2.17 11.45 18.90
CA ALA A 237 2.44 10.23 18.12
C ALA A 237 2.36 8.92 18.90
N HIS A 238 2.88 8.87 20.13
CA HIS A 238 2.88 7.69 21.00
C HIS A 238 1.49 7.28 21.52
N GLN A 239 0.52 8.19 21.49
CA GLN A 239 -0.87 7.93 21.87
C GLN A 239 -1.78 7.66 20.65
N LEU A 240 -1.29 7.92 19.44
CA LEU A 240 -2.06 7.72 18.22
C LEU A 240 -2.13 6.24 17.86
N ASN A 241 -3.31 5.80 17.45
CA ASN A 241 -3.50 4.47 16.92
C ASN A 241 -3.91 4.51 15.45
N PHE A 242 -2.93 4.26 14.59
CA PHE A 242 -3.13 4.26 13.14
C PHE A 242 -3.53 2.90 12.57
N ALA A 243 -3.59 1.84 13.40
CA ALA A 243 -3.98 0.51 12.97
C ALA A 243 -5.23 0.03 13.72
N PRO A 244 -6.25 -0.48 13.01
CA PRO A 244 -7.44 -0.99 13.68
C PRO A 244 -7.08 -2.19 14.56
N ASP A 245 -7.89 -2.47 15.58
CA ASP A 245 -7.81 -3.75 16.29
C ASP A 245 -7.92 -4.91 15.29
N ILE A 246 -7.00 -5.85 15.38
CA ILE A 246 -6.91 -7.02 14.49
C ILE A 246 -7.50 -8.29 15.12
N SER A 247 -7.92 -8.21 16.38
CA SER A 247 -8.44 -9.35 17.11
C SER A 247 -9.64 -9.99 16.40
N GLY A 248 -9.59 -11.31 16.24
CA GLY A 248 -10.64 -12.10 15.59
C GLY A 248 -10.71 -11.98 14.07
N LEU A 249 -9.77 -11.28 13.41
CA LEU A 249 -9.68 -11.30 11.95
C LEU A 249 -9.05 -12.64 11.47
N PRO A 250 -9.63 -13.31 10.46
CA PRO A 250 -9.06 -14.56 9.95
C PRO A 250 -7.75 -14.35 9.18
N GLU A 251 -6.81 -15.28 9.30
CA GLU A 251 -5.56 -15.30 8.55
C GLU A 251 -5.11 -16.74 8.25
N GLY A 252 -4.11 -16.90 7.37
CA GLY A 252 -3.60 -18.22 6.98
C GLY A 252 -4.55 -19.02 6.09
N ILE A 253 -5.47 -18.34 5.39
CA ILE A 253 -6.53 -18.98 4.62
C ILE A 253 -5.98 -19.48 3.28
N SER A 254 -6.16 -20.77 2.98
CA SER A 254 -5.75 -21.34 1.68
C SER A 254 -6.61 -20.80 0.52
N ASP A 255 -6.13 -20.86 -0.72
CA ASP A 255 -6.95 -20.47 -1.89
C ASP A 255 -8.28 -21.24 -1.97
N ASP A 256 -8.27 -22.54 -1.66
CA ASP A 256 -9.49 -23.36 -1.71
C ASP A 256 -10.50 -22.92 -0.64
N GLU A 257 -10.04 -22.69 0.58
CA GLU A 257 -10.86 -22.19 1.68
C GLU A 257 -11.36 -20.76 1.41
N PHE A 258 -10.49 -19.87 0.90
CA PHE A 258 -10.86 -18.51 0.53
C PHE A 258 -11.99 -18.50 -0.50
N ARG A 259 -11.98 -19.45 -1.44
CA ARG A 259 -13.04 -19.57 -2.45
C ARG A 259 -14.30 -20.25 -1.93
N THR A 260 -14.18 -21.32 -1.17
CA THR A 260 -15.31 -22.16 -0.75
C THR A 260 -16.04 -21.60 0.47
N VAL A 261 -15.29 -21.15 1.48
CA VAL A 261 -15.83 -20.61 2.75
C VAL A 261 -16.09 -19.12 2.63
N TYR A 262 -15.15 -18.36 2.05
CA TYR A 262 -15.26 -16.89 2.03
C TYR A 262 -15.91 -16.35 0.76
N GLY A 263 -16.00 -17.17 -0.30
CA GLY A 263 -16.58 -16.82 -1.59
C GLY A 263 -15.64 -16.02 -2.51
N GLY A 264 -14.34 -16.01 -2.21
CA GLY A 264 -13.32 -15.24 -2.91
C GLY A 264 -13.54 -13.72 -2.77
N LEU A 265 -12.95 -12.94 -3.68
CA LEU A 265 -13.06 -11.47 -3.67
C LEU A 265 -14.50 -10.94 -3.72
N GLY A 266 -15.39 -11.67 -4.40
CA GLY A 266 -16.80 -11.33 -4.57
C GLY A 266 -17.73 -12.01 -3.58
N GLY A 267 -17.20 -12.69 -2.56
CA GLY A 267 -17.98 -13.44 -1.61
C GLY A 267 -18.65 -12.57 -0.54
N THR A 268 -19.81 -13.01 -0.05
CA THR A 268 -20.52 -12.30 1.03
C THR A 268 -19.71 -12.28 2.32
N ASN A 269 -19.04 -13.37 2.65
CA ASN A 269 -18.20 -13.48 3.84
C ASN A 269 -16.97 -12.58 3.74
N THR A 270 -16.27 -12.57 2.60
CA THR A 270 -15.18 -11.62 2.34
C THR A 270 -15.64 -10.17 2.50
N ARG A 271 -16.77 -9.80 1.88
CA ARG A 271 -17.31 -8.42 2.00
C ARG A 271 -17.66 -8.06 3.43
N ALA A 272 -18.24 -8.98 4.19
CA ALA A 272 -18.60 -8.73 5.58
C ALA A 272 -17.36 -8.42 6.44
N ILE A 273 -16.29 -9.19 6.28
CA ILE A 273 -15.04 -8.97 7.03
C ILE A 273 -14.36 -7.67 6.58
N LEU A 274 -14.32 -7.38 5.28
CA LEU A 274 -13.76 -6.10 4.80
C LEU A 274 -14.56 -4.89 5.29
N ALA A 275 -15.89 -5.01 5.35
CA ALA A 275 -16.75 -3.95 5.90
C ALA A 275 -16.53 -3.76 7.41
N GLU A 276 -16.28 -4.85 8.15
CA GLU A 276 -15.90 -4.80 9.56
C GLU A 276 -14.54 -4.13 9.75
N ILE A 277 -13.53 -4.45 8.93
CA ILE A 277 -12.24 -3.73 8.92
C ILE A 277 -12.45 -2.24 8.66
N ASP A 278 -13.26 -1.88 7.66
CA ASP A 278 -13.56 -0.48 7.35
C ASP A 278 -14.28 0.23 8.52
N ARG A 279 -15.14 -0.49 9.25
CA ARG A 279 -15.78 0.03 10.47
C ARG A 279 -14.74 0.29 11.57
N ARG A 280 -13.81 -0.63 11.81
CA ARG A 280 -12.74 -0.46 12.80
C ARG A 280 -11.82 0.71 12.44
N ILE A 281 -11.46 0.88 11.17
CA ILE A 281 -10.64 2.01 10.70
C ILE A 281 -11.37 3.34 10.91
N ARG A 282 -12.67 3.42 10.58
CA ARG A 282 -13.47 4.66 10.81
C ARG A 282 -13.59 5.04 12.29
N ALA A 283 -13.43 4.08 13.19
CA ALA A 283 -13.46 4.34 14.63
C ALA A 283 -12.16 4.98 15.15
N LEU A 284 -11.05 4.87 14.40
CA LEU A 284 -9.78 5.51 14.74
C LEU A 284 -9.91 7.02 14.58
N GLU A 285 -9.83 7.76 15.69
CA GLU A 285 -10.01 9.21 15.70
C GLU A 285 -8.90 9.93 14.91
N ASP A 286 -7.71 9.34 14.95
CA ASP A 286 -6.49 9.87 14.31
C ASP A 286 -6.53 9.79 12.78
N LEU A 287 -7.46 9.00 12.22
CA LEU A 287 -7.67 8.81 10.78
C LEU A 287 -8.98 9.42 10.26
N ARG A 288 -9.58 10.38 10.99
CA ARG A 288 -10.78 11.10 10.57
C ARG A 288 -10.49 12.19 9.54
#